data_AF-A0A419QII7-F1
#
_entry.id   AF-A0A419QII7-F1
#
_cell.length_a   1.000
_cell.length_b   1.000
_cell.length_c   1.000
_cell.angle_alpha   90.00
_cell.angle_beta   90.00
_cell.angle_gamma   90.00
#
_symmetry.space_group_name_H-M   'P 1'
#
loop_
_entity.id
_entity.type
_entity.pdbx_description
1 polymer ?
#
loop_
_entity_poly.entity_id
_entity_poly.type
_entity_poly.pdbx_seq_one_letter_code
_entity_poly.pdbx_strand_id
1 'polypeptide(L)'
;MKIVPWSYVKSWSCLGCGEICCTSSVVPLTMKEWLRIVQNFGFECTEPGLTGFYLKKTVENKCIFQYEFMGKHLCAIQEIKPKACKLWPFKIYRKPKYGLARESSFQYGGETFYIYLDSTCKGIVYGKPSQTFIKKVIPEFIEIALDKRDEQVYSTANLPIKPKITGLIFV
;
A
#
# COMPACT_ATOMS: atom_id res chain seq x y z
N MET A 1 -6.15 -3.51 14.74
CA MET A 1 -5.61 -4.22 13.56
C MET A 1 -5.79 -5.71 13.76
N LYS A 2 -6.46 -6.39 12.83
CA LYS A 2 -6.52 -7.87 12.77
C LYS A 2 -5.58 -8.32 11.66
N ILE A 3 -4.87 -9.41 11.89
CA ILE A 3 -3.75 -9.85 11.04
C ILE A 3 -3.91 -11.32 10.70
N VAL A 4 -3.46 -11.67 9.50
CA VAL A 4 -3.47 -13.06 9.02
C VAL A 4 -2.12 -13.37 8.36
N PRO A 5 -1.54 -14.57 8.59
CA PRO A 5 -0.32 -14.97 7.90
C PRO A 5 -0.58 -15.16 6.40
N TRP A 6 0.41 -14.85 5.57
CA TRP A 6 0.27 -14.94 4.11
C TRP A 6 -0.15 -16.33 3.62
N SER A 7 0.23 -17.40 4.33
CA SER A 7 -0.04 -18.78 3.91
C SER A 7 -1.53 -19.16 3.99
N TYR A 8 -2.36 -18.33 4.64
CA TYR A 8 -3.81 -18.51 4.69
C TYR A 8 -4.55 -17.77 3.57
N VAL A 9 -3.82 -17.04 2.72
CA VAL A 9 -4.36 -16.18 1.66
C VAL A 9 -4.14 -16.83 0.29
N LYS A 10 -5.22 -17.13 -0.41
CA LYS A 10 -5.20 -17.67 -1.78
C LYS A 10 -4.67 -16.64 -2.78
N SER A 11 -5.16 -15.41 -2.67
CA SER A 11 -4.79 -14.30 -3.53
C SER A 11 -5.12 -12.96 -2.89
N TRP A 12 -4.48 -11.91 -3.38
CA TRP A 12 -4.81 -10.53 -3.06
C TRP A 12 -4.78 -9.67 -4.32
N SER A 13 -5.69 -8.70 -4.41
CA SER A 13 -5.66 -7.63 -5.40
C SER A 13 -6.21 -6.32 -4.81
N CYS A 14 -5.73 -5.19 -5.31
CA CYS A 14 -6.34 -3.91 -4.95
C CYS A 14 -7.64 -3.71 -5.74
N LEU A 15 -8.76 -3.61 -5.03
CA LEU A 15 -10.08 -3.42 -5.63
C LEU A 15 -10.35 -1.95 -6.02
N GLY A 16 -9.48 -1.02 -5.64
CA GLY A 16 -9.75 0.41 -5.75
C GLY A 16 -10.92 0.84 -4.86
N CYS A 17 -11.10 0.20 -3.70
CA CYS A 17 -12.20 0.53 -2.79
C CYS A 17 -11.92 1.78 -1.94
N GLY A 18 -10.64 2.12 -1.65
CA GLY A 18 -10.27 3.31 -0.87
C GLY A 18 -10.80 3.39 0.57
N GLU A 19 -11.75 2.55 0.96
CA GLU A 19 -12.52 2.65 2.21
C GLU A 19 -11.70 2.44 3.49
N ILE A 20 -10.58 1.71 3.42
CA ILE A 20 -9.73 1.43 4.58
C ILE A 20 -8.35 2.06 4.37
N CYS A 21 -7.65 1.70 3.28
CA CYS A 21 -6.29 2.15 3.04
C CYS A 21 -6.14 3.67 2.87
N CYS A 22 -7.16 4.35 2.33
CA CYS A 22 -7.11 5.79 2.10
C CYS A 22 -7.79 6.61 3.20
N THR A 23 -8.49 5.98 4.15
CA THR A 23 -9.27 6.69 5.18
C THR A 23 -8.82 6.37 6.61
N SER A 24 -8.39 5.13 6.90
CA SER A 24 -8.18 4.67 8.27
C SER A 24 -6.76 4.93 8.77
N SER A 25 -5.80 5.05 7.86
CA SER A 25 -4.38 5.10 8.18
C SER A 25 -3.81 6.48 7.92
N VAL A 26 -2.98 6.97 8.85
CA VAL A 26 -2.08 8.10 8.55
C VAL A 26 -0.97 7.55 7.66
N VAL A 27 -0.64 8.26 6.57
CA VAL A 27 0.37 7.81 5.61
C VAL A 27 1.68 8.52 5.90
N PRO A 28 2.66 7.87 6.55
CA PRO A 28 3.96 8.48 6.77
C PRO A 28 4.72 8.61 5.45
N LEU A 29 5.47 9.71 5.35
CA LEU A 29 6.36 10.02 4.25
C LEU A 29 7.80 9.98 4.75
N THR A 30 8.68 9.37 3.97
CA THR A 30 10.11 9.62 4.07
C THR A 30 10.41 11.07 3.64
N MET A 31 11.58 11.60 4.03
CA MET A 31 12.01 12.93 3.59
C MET A 31 11.99 13.09 2.07
N LYS A 32 12.43 12.06 1.34
CA LYS A 32 12.45 12.05 -0.13
C LYS A 32 11.04 12.10 -0.73
N GLU A 33 10.10 11.34 -0.17
CA GLU A 33 8.71 11.36 -0.61
C GLU A 33 8.05 12.69 -0.29
N TRP A 34 8.28 13.24 0.91
CA TRP A 34 7.76 14.54 1.31
C TRP A 34 8.22 15.65 0.37
N LEU A 35 9.54 15.74 0.11
CA LEU A 35 10.08 16.72 -0.84
C LEU A 35 9.46 16.57 -2.23
N ARG A 36 9.30 15.34 -2.71
CA ARG A 36 8.67 15.07 -4.02
C ARG A 36 7.22 15.54 -4.05
N ILE A 37 6.44 15.27 -3.00
CA ILE A 37 5.04 15.71 -2.92
C ILE A 37 4.96 17.23 -2.90
N VAL A 38 5.73 17.90 -2.04
CA VAL A 38 5.72 19.35 -1.92
C VAL A 38 6.11 20.03 -3.23
N GLN A 39 7.13 19.53 -3.93
CA GLN A 39 7.56 20.08 -5.21
C GLN A 39 6.52 19.96 -6.33
N ASN A 40 5.68 18.92 -6.30
CA ASN A 40 4.70 18.67 -7.36
C ASN A 40 3.29 19.22 -7.05
N PHE A 41 2.93 19.31 -5.76
CA PHE A 41 1.56 19.58 -5.32
C PHE A 41 1.44 20.59 -4.17
N GLY A 42 2.54 21.18 -3.73
CA GLY A 42 2.53 22.15 -2.63
C GLY A 42 2.54 21.54 -1.22
N PHE A 43 2.88 22.39 -0.25
CA PHE A 43 3.00 22.00 1.15
C PHE A 43 1.65 21.60 1.77
N GLU A 44 0.56 22.18 1.27
CA GLU A 44 -0.82 21.98 1.69
C GLU A 44 -1.32 20.54 1.56
N CYS A 45 -0.66 19.72 0.74
CA CYS A 45 -0.94 18.30 0.58
C CYS A 45 -0.33 17.42 1.69
N THR A 46 0.43 18.02 2.60
CA THR A 46 1.14 17.33 3.67
C THR A 46 0.83 17.94 5.03
N GLU A 47 1.08 17.18 6.08
CA GLU A 47 0.99 17.66 7.46
C GLU A 47 2.22 17.19 8.27
N PRO A 48 2.86 18.07 9.05
CA PRO A 48 3.86 17.64 10.03
C PRO A 48 3.17 16.98 11.23
N GLY A 49 3.83 16.00 11.83
CA GLY A 49 3.43 15.45 13.12
C GLY A 49 4.65 15.10 13.97
N LEU A 50 4.40 14.53 15.15
CA LEU A 50 5.44 14.32 16.17
C LEU A 50 6.64 13.49 15.69
N THR A 51 6.44 12.56 14.75
CA THR A 51 7.50 11.64 14.30
C THR A 51 7.84 11.77 12.82
N GLY A 52 7.41 12.84 12.14
CA GLY A 52 7.74 13.08 10.73
C GLY A 52 6.64 13.78 9.94
N PHE A 53 6.63 13.53 8.63
CA PHE A 53 5.67 14.11 7.68
C PHE A 53 4.67 13.07 7.22
N TYR A 54 3.45 13.52 6.94
CA TYR A 54 2.36 12.64 6.53
C TYR A 54 1.61 13.25 5.35
N LEU A 55 0.94 12.41 4.56
CA LEU A 55 -0.08 12.91 3.64
C LEU A 55 -1.25 13.47 4.44
N LYS A 56 -1.69 14.67 4.08
CA LYS A 56 -2.83 15.31 4.70
C LYS A 56 -4.12 14.55 4.38
N LYS A 57 -5.08 14.62 5.31
CA LYS A 57 -6.45 14.16 5.10
C LYS A 57 -7.42 15.32 4.90
N THR A 58 -8.50 15.06 4.17
CA THR A 58 -9.64 15.96 4.05
C THR A 58 -10.43 16.01 5.36
N VAL A 59 -11.36 16.96 5.47
CA VAL A 59 -12.29 17.06 6.61
C VAL A 59 -13.16 15.80 6.78
N GLU A 60 -13.37 15.06 5.70
CA GLU A 60 -14.06 13.75 5.70
C GLU A 60 -13.14 12.57 6.04
N ASN A 61 -11.92 12.85 6.51
CA ASN A 61 -10.90 11.85 6.87
C ASN A 61 -10.49 10.94 5.69
N LYS A 62 -10.59 11.43 4.45
CA LYS A 62 -10.07 10.78 3.24
C LYS A 62 -8.66 11.29 2.92
N CYS A 63 -7.82 10.48 2.29
CA CYS A 63 -6.54 10.96 1.77
C CYS A 63 -6.77 12.08 0.75
N ILE A 64 -5.99 13.17 0.82
CA ILE A 64 -6.15 14.33 -0.07
C ILE A 64 -6.02 13.97 -1.57
N PHE A 65 -5.28 12.90 -1.88
CA PHE A 65 -5.11 12.42 -3.26
C PHE A 65 -6.11 11.33 -3.68
N GLN A 66 -7.11 11.03 -2.85
CA GLN A 66 -8.19 10.12 -3.21
C GLN A 66 -9.22 10.86 -4.07
N TYR A 67 -9.62 10.25 -5.19
CA TYR A 67 -10.74 10.73 -5.99
C TYR A 67 -11.60 9.56 -6.46
N GLU A 68 -12.82 9.84 -6.89
CA GLU A 68 -13.74 8.82 -7.38
C GLU A 68 -13.80 8.82 -8.90
N PHE A 69 -13.77 7.63 -9.51
CA PHE A 69 -13.96 7.45 -10.94
C PHE A 69 -14.62 6.10 -11.22
N MET A 70 -15.75 6.13 -11.92
CA MET A 70 -16.55 4.94 -12.26
C MET A 70 -16.84 4.02 -11.06
N GLY A 71 -17.21 4.61 -9.91
CA GLY A 71 -17.51 3.87 -8.68
C GLY A 71 -16.29 3.26 -7.99
N LYS A 72 -15.07 3.63 -8.38
CA LYS A 72 -13.82 3.27 -7.70
C LYS A 72 -13.19 4.47 -7.04
N HIS A 73 -12.56 4.25 -5.89
CA HIS A 73 -11.76 5.23 -5.18
C HIS A 73 -10.28 5.04 -5.52
N LEU A 74 -9.77 5.94 -6.35
CA LEU A 74 -8.46 5.86 -6.96
C LEU A 74 -7.50 6.91 -6.37
N CYS A 75 -6.21 6.73 -6.63
CA CYS A 75 -5.15 7.61 -6.15
C CYS A 75 -4.64 8.49 -7.29
N ALA A 76 -4.73 9.81 -7.12
CA ALA A 76 -4.27 10.78 -8.13
C ALA A 76 -2.76 10.73 -8.34
N ILE A 77 -2.01 10.33 -7.32
CA ILE A 77 -0.54 10.24 -7.34
C ILE A 77 -0.04 8.80 -7.49
N GLN A 78 -0.78 7.96 -8.21
CA GLN A 78 -0.51 6.51 -8.32
C GLN A 78 0.95 6.19 -8.69
N GLU A 79 1.55 6.92 -9.64
CA GLU A 79 2.92 6.71 -10.12
C GLU A 79 3.99 7.10 -9.10
N ILE A 80 3.66 7.98 -8.14
CA ILE A 80 4.61 8.47 -7.12
C ILE A 80 4.15 8.15 -5.70
N LYS A 81 3.23 7.19 -5.58
CA LYS A 81 2.59 6.78 -4.33
C LYS A 81 3.64 6.50 -3.25
N PRO A 82 3.44 6.96 -2.00
CA PRO A 82 4.38 6.65 -0.93
C PRO A 82 4.52 5.15 -0.67
N LYS A 83 5.71 4.72 -0.24
CA LYS A 83 6.05 3.34 0.15
C LYS A 83 5.05 2.77 1.15
N ALA A 84 4.61 3.56 2.12
CA ALA A 84 3.59 3.14 3.09
C ALA A 84 2.26 2.72 2.41
N CYS A 85 1.82 3.48 1.40
CA CYS A 85 0.63 3.15 0.61
C CYS A 85 0.88 1.96 -0.34
N LYS A 86 2.09 1.85 -0.91
CA LYS A 86 2.47 0.69 -1.75
C LYS A 86 2.48 -0.61 -0.96
N LEU A 87 2.91 -0.57 0.31
CA LEU A 87 3.02 -1.76 1.16
C LEU A 87 1.70 -2.19 1.80
N TRP A 88 0.70 -1.32 1.91
CA TRP A 88 -0.60 -1.71 2.47
C TRP A 88 -1.29 -2.78 1.58
N PRO A 89 -1.89 -3.85 2.13
CA PRO A 89 -2.10 -4.16 3.56
C PRO A 89 -1.00 -5.06 4.18
N PHE A 90 0.11 -5.28 3.49
CA PHE A 90 1.17 -6.21 3.90
C PHE A 90 2.04 -5.63 5.01
N LYS A 91 2.44 -6.51 5.92
CA LYS A 91 3.40 -6.27 6.99
C LYS A 91 4.52 -7.29 6.84
N ILE A 92 5.70 -6.81 6.49
CA ILE A 92 6.87 -7.64 6.18
C ILE A 92 7.94 -7.37 7.23
N TYR A 93 8.42 -8.43 7.88
CA TYR A 93 9.44 -8.36 8.92
C TYR A 93 10.52 -9.40 8.71
N ARG A 94 11.73 -9.15 9.23
CA ARG A 94 12.82 -10.14 9.31
C ARG A 94 12.73 -11.06 10.52
N LYS A 95 11.82 -10.76 11.46
CA LYS A 95 11.55 -11.55 12.67
C LYS A 95 10.03 -11.67 12.86
N PRO A 96 9.53 -12.78 13.42
CA PRO A 96 8.09 -12.94 13.65
C PRO A 96 7.62 -11.90 14.67
N LYS A 97 6.53 -11.19 14.36
CA LYS A 97 5.98 -10.13 15.24
C LYS A 97 4.65 -10.48 15.88
N TYR A 98 3.91 -11.41 15.30
CA TYR A 98 2.51 -11.59 15.65
C TYR A 98 2.08 -13.05 15.85
N GLY A 99 3.02 -13.90 16.30
CA GLY A 99 2.79 -15.33 16.38
C GLY A 99 2.72 -16.00 15.01
N LEU A 100 2.35 -17.29 15.00
CA LEU A 100 2.24 -18.13 13.79
C LEU A 100 3.49 -18.01 12.89
N ALA A 101 4.66 -18.12 13.53
CA ALA A 101 5.94 -17.88 12.88
C ALA A 101 6.17 -18.83 11.68
N ARG A 102 5.71 -20.09 11.80
CA ARG A 102 5.80 -21.08 10.73
C ARG A 102 4.94 -20.67 9.54
N GLU A 103 3.69 -20.29 9.78
CA GLU A 103 2.69 -19.95 8.77
C GLU A 103 2.95 -18.59 8.12
N SER A 104 3.60 -17.68 8.83
CA SER A 104 4.00 -16.37 8.31
C SER A 104 5.37 -16.39 7.63
N SER A 105 6.18 -17.44 7.81
CA SER A 105 7.50 -17.54 7.18
C SER A 105 7.41 -17.67 5.65
N PHE A 106 8.24 -16.94 4.93
CA PHE A 106 8.35 -16.94 3.47
C PHE A 106 9.82 -16.82 3.07
N GLN A 107 10.33 -17.75 2.27
CA GLN A 107 11.71 -17.70 1.77
C GLN A 107 11.78 -16.86 0.49
N TYR A 108 12.66 -15.87 0.46
CA TYR A 108 12.90 -15.05 -0.71
C TYR A 108 14.36 -14.58 -0.75
N GLY A 109 15.05 -14.83 -1.87
CA GLY A 109 16.43 -14.38 -2.06
C GLY A 109 17.44 -14.92 -1.02
N GLY A 110 17.21 -16.12 -0.48
CA GLY A 110 18.05 -16.72 0.56
C GLY A 110 17.76 -16.21 1.99
N GLU A 111 16.82 -15.28 2.15
CA GLU A 111 16.40 -14.76 3.46
C GLU A 111 14.98 -15.23 3.80
N THR A 112 14.71 -15.38 5.11
CA THR A 112 13.38 -15.65 5.64
C THR A 112 12.69 -14.36 6.06
N PHE A 113 11.51 -14.11 5.48
CA PHE A 113 10.62 -13.03 5.88
C PHE A 113 9.40 -13.57 6.61
N TYR A 114 8.85 -12.77 7.52
CA TYR A 114 7.59 -13.05 8.21
C TYR A 114 6.54 -12.07 7.72
N ILE A 115 5.57 -12.60 6.98
CA ILE A 115 4.62 -11.82 6.19
C ILE A 115 3.21 -12.02 6.73
N TYR A 116 2.58 -10.89 7.04
CA TYR A 116 1.20 -10.80 7.49
C TYR A 116 0.44 -9.81 6.63
N LEU A 117 -0.88 -9.96 6.56
CA LEU A 117 -1.78 -8.98 5.94
C LEU A 117 -2.75 -8.46 6.98
N ASP A 118 -3.10 -7.18 6.89
CA ASP A 118 -4.24 -6.63 7.62
C ASP A 118 -5.55 -7.23 7.06
N SER A 119 -6.25 -8.00 7.88
CA SER A 119 -7.43 -8.77 7.49
C SER A 119 -8.65 -7.88 7.19
N THR A 120 -8.56 -6.57 7.47
CA THR A 120 -9.61 -5.60 7.11
C THR A 120 -9.61 -5.26 5.62
N CYS A 121 -8.57 -5.65 4.87
CA CYS A 121 -8.54 -5.44 3.43
C CYS A 121 -9.54 -6.34 2.69
N LYS A 122 -10.52 -5.72 2.02
CA LYS A 122 -11.51 -6.43 1.18
C LYS A 122 -10.91 -7.16 -0.03
N GLY A 123 -9.68 -6.85 -0.40
CA GLY A 123 -8.97 -7.50 -1.51
C GLY A 123 -8.42 -8.89 -1.21
N ILE A 124 -8.51 -9.35 0.05
CA ILE A 124 -8.02 -10.66 0.47
C ILE A 124 -9.02 -11.75 0.10
N VAL A 125 -8.54 -12.79 -0.58
CA VAL A 125 -9.27 -14.05 -0.79
C VAL A 125 -8.57 -15.13 0.02
N TYR A 126 -9.27 -15.74 0.97
CA TYR A 126 -8.73 -16.80 1.83
C TYR A 126 -8.63 -18.14 1.11
N GLY A 127 -7.72 -18.99 1.57
CA GLY A 127 -7.53 -20.36 1.09
C GLY A 127 -6.08 -20.67 0.73
N LYS A 128 -5.86 -21.79 0.04
CA LYS A 128 -4.52 -22.22 -0.36
C LYS A 128 -3.86 -21.18 -1.31
N PRO A 129 -2.66 -20.66 -0.99
CA PRO A 129 -1.96 -19.68 -1.81
C PRO A 129 -1.81 -20.12 -3.28
N SER A 130 -2.21 -19.25 -4.19
CA SER A 130 -2.05 -19.45 -5.63
C SER A 130 -0.60 -19.23 -6.06
N GLN A 131 -0.21 -19.84 -7.19
CA GLN A 131 1.13 -19.68 -7.75
C GLN A 131 1.43 -18.22 -8.11
N THR A 132 0.45 -17.48 -8.65
CA THR A 132 0.59 -16.04 -8.93
C THR A 132 0.84 -15.25 -7.65
N PHE A 133 0.12 -15.57 -6.57
CA PHE A 133 0.30 -14.88 -5.29
C PHE A 133 1.71 -15.10 -4.71
N ILE A 134 2.18 -16.35 -4.70
CA ILE A 134 3.51 -16.73 -4.20
C ILE A 134 4.64 -16.19 -5.08
N LYS A 135 4.51 -16.29 -6.41
CA LYS A 135 5.62 -16.03 -7.34
C LYS A 135 5.69 -14.59 -7.84
N LYS A 136 4.61 -13.81 -7.71
CA LYS A 136 4.54 -12.44 -8.24
C LYS A 136 4.16 -11.42 -7.18
N VAL A 137 3.03 -11.61 -6.49
CA VAL A 137 2.49 -10.61 -5.56
C VAL A 137 3.36 -10.46 -4.32
N ILE A 138 3.62 -11.54 -3.58
CA ILE A 138 4.45 -11.50 -2.37
C ILE A 138 5.87 -10.99 -2.67
N PRO A 139 6.59 -11.50 -3.69
CA PRO A 139 7.89 -10.98 -4.10
C PRO A 139 7.91 -9.48 -4.36
N GLU A 140 6.92 -8.95 -5.10
CA GLU A 140 6.85 -7.51 -5.37
C GLU A 140 6.74 -6.68 -4.09
N PHE A 141 5.95 -7.12 -3.11
CA PHE A 141 5.89 -6.45 -1.80
C PHE A 141 7.21 -6.53 -1.03
N ILE A 142 7.92 -7.66 -1.07
CA ILE A 142 9.24 -7.80 -0.43
C ILE A 142 10.26 -6.86 -1.10
N GLU A 143 10.29 -6.82 -2.44
CA GLU A 143 11.18 -5.95 -3.20
C GLU A 143 10.94 -4.47 -2.89
N ILE A 144 9.68 -4.04 -2.80
CA ILE A 144 9.30 -2.69 -2.39
C ILE A 144 9.71 -2.42 -0.93
N ALA A 145 9.49 -3.38 -0.02
CA ALA A 145 9.88 -3.22 1.38
C ALA A 145 11.40 -3.04 1.54
N LEU A 146 12.19 -3.70 0.69
CA LEU A 146 13.66 -3.64 0.64
C LEU A 146 14.21 -2.48 -0.22
N ASP A 147 13.36 -1.61 -0.76
CA ASP A 147 13.75 -0.52 -1.68
C ASP A 147 14.49 -1.00 -2.95
N LYS A 148 14.30 -2.26 -3.34
CA LYS A 148 14.85 -2.85 -4.59
C LYS A 148 13.96 -2.56 -5.79
N ARG A 149 12.72 -2.16 -5.55
CA ARG A 149 11.70 -1.88 -6.57
C ARG A 149 10.79 -0.77 -6.10
N ASP A 150 10.49 0.17 -6.99
CA ASP A 150 9.53 1.24 -6.73
C ASP A 150 8.17 0.97 -7.40
N GLU A 151 8.14 0.34 -8.57
CA GLU A 151 6.93 0.15 -9.37
C GLU A 151 6.05 -1.00 -8.88
N GLN A 152 4.73 -0.78 -8.84
CA GLN A 152 3.73 -1.83 -8.60
C GLN A 152 3.13 -2.30 -9.92
N VAL A 153 3.26 -3.59 -10.22
CA VAL A 153 2.67 -4.22 -11.43
C VAL A 153 1.62 -5.23 -11.00
N TYR A 154 1.96 -6.10 -10.04
CA TYR A 154 1.07 -7.14 -9.54
C TYR A 154 0.30 -6.74 -8.27
N SER A 155 0.79 -5.71 -7.56
CA SER A 155 0.27 -5.26 -6.27
C SER A 155 -0.54 -3.95 -6.35
N THR A 156 -1.09 -3.63 -7.51
CA THR A 156 -1.92 -2.44 -7.74
C THR A 156 -3.28 -2.80 -8.33
N ALA A 157 -4.21 -1.83 -8.33
CA ALA A 157 -5.49 -2.01 -9.00
C ALA A 157 -5.27 -2.13 -10.51
N ASN A 158 -5.88 -3.12 -11.14
CA ASN A 158 -5.89 -3.22 -12.59
C ASN A 158 -6.91 -2.20 -13.14
N LEU A 159 -6.41 -1.05 -13.58
CA LEU A 159 -7.22 0.03 -14.12
C LEU A 159 -7.08 0.04 -15.65
N PRO A 160 -8.20 0.06 -16.39
CA PRO A 160 -8.14 0.14 -17.85
C PRO A 160 -7.59 1.49 -18.36
N ILE A 161 -7.58 2.52 -17.51
CA ILE A 161 -7.13 3.87 -17.84
C ILE A 161 -6.22 4.36 -16.71
N LYS A 162 -5.00 4.79 -17.05
CA LYS A 162 -4.13 5.53 -16.13
C LYS A 162 -4.56 7.01 -16.18
N PRO A 163 -5.00 7.60 -15.06
CA PRO A 163 -5.35 9.01 -15.02
C PRO A 163 -4.11 9.84 -15.31
N LYS A 164 -4.16 10.73 -16.30
CA LYS A 164 -3.09 11.71 -16.47
C LYS A 164 -3.23 12.75 -15.37
N ILE A 165 -2.12 13.00 -14.67
CA ILE A 165 -2.01 14.09 -13.70
C ILE A 165 -1.97 15.40 -14.50
N THR A 166 -3.12 15.87 -14.98
CA THR A 166 -3.28 17.22 -15.51
C THR A 166 -4.08 18.00 -14.49
N GLY A 167 -3.37 18.84 -13.72
CA GLY A 167 -3.92 19.94 -12.92
C GLY A 167 -5.18 19.59 -12.12
N LEU A 168 -5.04 18.84 -11.03
CA LEU A 168 -6.03 18.89 -9.97
C LEU A 168 -5.91 20.27 -9.32
N ILE A 169 -6.71 21.22 -9.81
CA ILE A 169 -7.04 22.42 -9.04
C ILE A 169 -7.89 21.88 -7.87
N PHE A 170 -7.28 21.80 -6.70
CA PHE A 170 -8.01 21.60 -5.45
C PHE A 170 -8.88 22.85 -5.26
N VAL A 171 -10.19 22.73 -5.54
CA VAL A 171 -11.21 23.70 -5.11
C VAL A 171 -11.84 23.18 -3.83
#